data_AF-A0A661PUM6-F1
#
_entry.id   AF-A0A661PUM6-F1
#
_cell.length_a   1.000
_cell.length_b   1.000
_cell.length_c   1.000
_cell.angle_alpha   90.00
_cell.angle_beta   90.00
_cell.angle_gamma   90.00
#
_symmetry.space_group_name_H-M   'P 1'
#
loop_
_entity.id
_entity.type
_entity.pdbx_description
1 polymer ?
#
loop_
_entity_poly.entity_id
_entity_poly.type
_entity_poly.pdbx_seq_one_letter_code
_entity_poly.pdbx_strand_id
1 'polypeptide(L)' 'MNPVVFKTLLNFYPPYWGTGIRIARISSDFRELVVLMKLRW' A
#
# COMPACT_ATOMS: atom_id res chain seq x y z
N MET A 1 -12.87 6.73 8.27
CA MET A 1 -11.48 6.97 7.83
C MET A 1 -11.46 6.93 6.31
N ASN A 2 -10.68 7.78 5.62
CA ASN A 2 -10.66 7.80 4.16
C ASN A 2 -9.62 6.77 3.63
N PRO A 3 -10.02 5.77 2.84
CA PRO A 3 -9.10 4.76 2.28
C PRO A 3 -7.97 5.38 1.46
N VAL A 4 -8.21 6.53 0.83
CA VAL A 4 -7.21 7.27 0.06
C VAL A 4 -6.09 7.78 0.95
N VAL A 5 -6.43 8.38 2.11
CA VAL A 5 -5.45 8.91 3.07
C VAL A 5 -4.61 7.78 3.65
N PHE A 6 -5.25 6.64 3.97
CA PHE A 6 -4.55 5.45 4.47
C PHE A 6 -3.60 4.87 3.42
N LYS A 7 -4.02 4.85 2.16
CA LYS A 7 -3.18 4.44 1.02
C LYS A 7 -1.96 5.35 0.86
N THR A 8 -2.10 6.67 0.97
CA THR A 8 -0.95 7.58 0.88
C THR A 8 -0.01 7.39 2.05
N LEU A 9 -0.53 7.28 3.27
CA LEU A 9 0.28 7.04 4.48
C LEU A 9 1.16 5.79 4.34
N LEU A 10 0.58 4.67 3.93
CA LEU A 10 1.31 3.41 3.78
C LEU A 10 2.33 3.45 2.64
N ASN A 11 2.01 4.10 1.51
CA ASN A 11 3.00 4.28 0.42
C ASN A 11 4.12 5.26 0.77
N PHE A 12 3.88 6.20 1.69
CA PHE A 12 4.90 7.12 2.22
C PHE A 12 5.60 6.59 3.47
N TYR A 13 5.21 5.42 3.99
CA TYR A 13 5.79 4.86 5.19
C TYR A 13 7.19 4.32 4.87
N PRO A 14 8.27 4.96 5.34
CA PRO A 14 9.63 4.65 4.93
C PRO A 14 10.05 3.18 5.12
N PRO A 15 9.57 2.46 6.16
CA PRO A 15 9.85 1.03 6.31
C PRO A 15 9.47 0.16 5.11
N TYR A 16 8.52 0.58 4.25
CA TYR A 16 8.12 -0.18 3.06
C TYR A 16 8.80 0.27 1.76
N TRP A 17 9.62 1.33 1.76
CA TRP A 17 10.27 1.81 0.53
C TRP A 17 11.31 0.82 -0.03
N GLY A 18 11.97 0.07 0.86
CA GLY A 18 12.94 -0.95 0.47
C GLY A 18 12.33 -2.28 0.00
N THR A 19 11.07 -2.54 0.34
CA THR A 19 10.43 -3.85 0.08
C THR A 19 9.85 -3.96 -1.33
N GLY A 20 9.74 -2.84 -2.06
CA GLY A 20 9.15 -2.83 -3.41
C GLY A 20 7.65 -3.09 -3.42
N ILE A 21 6.98 -2.94 -2.27
CA ILE A 21 5.53 -3.08 -2.10
C ILE A 21 4.86 -1.73 -2.35
N ARG A 22 3.89 -1.68 -3.26
CA ARG A 22 3.07 -0.49 -3.54
C ARG A 22 1.59 -0.83 -3.46
N ILE A 23 0.81 -0.05 -2.72
CA ILE A 23 -0.63 -0.31 -2.60
C ILE A 23 -1.36 0.16 -3.86
N ALA A 24 -2.07 -0.74 -4.54
CA ALA A 24 -2.92 -0.43 -5.69
C ALA A 24 -4.32 0.00 -5.25
N ARG A 25 -4.99 -0.79 -4.39
CA ARG A 25 -6.36 -0.54 -3.94
C ARG A 25 -6.51 -0.91 -2.46
N ILE A 26 -7.33 -0.15 -1.75
CA ILE A 26 -7.83 -0.45 -0.41
C ILE A 26 -9.34 -0.56 -0.49
N SER A 27 -9.92 -1.62 0.06
CA SER A 27 -11.38 -1.75 0.18
C SER A 27 -11.96 -0.70 1.13
N SER A 28 -13.21 -0.28 0.92
CA SER A 28 -13.88 0.73 1.74
C SER A 28 -14.07 0.30 3.20
N ASP A 29 -14.07 -1.01 3.46
CA ASP A 29 -14.18 -1.63 4.78
C ASP A 29 -12.81 -1.93 5.42
N PHE A 30 -11.71 -1.59 4.75
CA PHE A 30 -10.33 -1.81 5.20
C PHE A 30 -9.96 -3.28 5.46
N ARG A 31 -10.78 -4.25 5.04
CA ARG A 31 -10.51 -5.68 5.25
C ARG A 31 -9.57 -6.26 4.20
N GLU A 32 -9.55 -5.66 3.01
CA GLU A 32 -8.77 -6.13 1.88
C GLU A 32 -7.86 -5.04 1.31
N LEU A 33 -6.63 -5.44 0.98
CA LEU A 33 -5.59 -4.60 0.40
C LEU A 33 -4.99 -5.30 -0.82
N VAL A 34 -5.03 -4.63 -1.97
CA VAL A 34 -4.34 -5.10 -3.18
C VAL A 34 -2.99 -4.39 -3.26
N VAL A 35 -1.91 -5.16 -3.22
CA VAL A 35 -0.53 -4.67 -3.33
C VAL A 35 0.12 -5.17 -4.61
N LEU A 36 0.94 -4.31 -5.19
CA LEU A 36 1.84 -4.61 -6.30
C LEU A 36 3.24 -4.77 -5.73
N MET A 37 3.90 -5.88 -6.06
CA MET A 37 5.28 -6.13 -5.67
C MET A 37 6.17 -6.11 -6.91
N LYS A 38 7.27 -5.37 -6.84
CA LYS A 38 8.25 -5.38 -7.92
C LYS A 38 9.17 -6.60 -7.76
N LEU A 39 9.12 -7.52 -8.71
CA LEU A 39 10.06 -8.64 -8.78
C LEU A 39 11.48 -8.07 -8.99
N ARG A 40 12.42 -8.38 -8.10
CA ARG A 40 13.85 -8.08 -8.25
C ARG A 40 14.59 -9.42 -8.30
N TRP A 41 15.36 -9.63 -9.37
CA TRP A 41 16.28 -10.75 -9.55
C TRP A 41 17.69 -10.27 -9.23
#